data_AF-A0A842MAY7-F1
#
_entry.id   AF-A0A842MAY7-F1
#
_cell.length_a   1.000
_cell.length_b   1.000
_cell.length_c   1.000
_cell.angle_alpha   90.00
_cell.angle_beta   90.00
_cell.angle_gamma   90.00
#
_symmetry.space_group_name_H-M   'P 1'
#
loop_
_entity.id
_entity.type
_entity.pdbx_description
1 polymer ?
#
loop_
_entity_poly.entity_id
_entity_poly.type
_entity_poly.pdbx_seq_one_letter_code
_entity_poly.pdbx_strand_id
1 'polypeptide(L)'
;MKNYYVKLQNLFDDDKTGTYARIAKLNINGKSVHRLVKVSSQNIDSGPADVESLNPINEVFLTLKFDEIKEMDNDNEKRDLFERRLKYKTKASKINIPFVMLEYQKVPSALELRQALLFLVDVIYNNERIDVAVPPKVILPDEIKAKSTEVYLNHINELFEIIETYSGKARLSYFIPAYITRSKIPKLIDLYTKRFGAEGLLILDVGGGRFQDIGYSIVSQVMYNMCVGAKTEDYAIYLFNHKGRKKSGKEVPSEDLLSLLRGVSFVGPSHKRIPLPQNVVMSVGKIFNRSDFLYYPLDNAPNASELQKFTHGLINQLSINKFNDLNLNKSAIELSKDPITAISEIGRPQFKETLAQVSRNMKTTLEQKGLETFL
;
A
#
# COMPACT_ATOMS: atom_id res chain seq x y z
N MET A 1 -18.83 -10.69 -16.90
CA MET A 1 -18.24 -9.85 -15.83
C MET A 1 -17.19 -8.95 -16.47
N LYS A 2 -17.32 -7.62 -16.40
CA LYS A 2 -16.29 -6.69 -16.94
C LYS A 2 -15.17 -6.59 -15.91
N ASN A 3 -14.13 -7.35 -16.18
CA ASN A 3 -13.06 -7.72 -15.28
C ASN A 3 -12.18 -6.53 -14.90
N TYR A 4 -11.77 -6.52 -13.63
CA TYR A 4 -10.60 -5.81 -13.11
C TYR A 4 -9.48 -5.82 -14.16
N TYR A 5 -9.20 -4.67 -14.78
CA TYR A 5 -8.12 -4.56 -15.75
C TYR A 5 -7.11 -3.54 -15.22
N VAL A 6 -5.91 -4.03 -14.94
CA VAL A 6 -4.75 -3.20 -14.62
C VAL A 6 -4.10 -2.85 -15.95
N LYS A 7 -4.40 -1.67 -16.49
CA LYS A 7 -3.68 -1.19 -17.68
C LYS A 7 -2.44 -0.47 -17.21
N LEU A 8 -1.25 -0.89 -17.62
CA LEU A 8 -0.03 -0.19 -17.24
C LEU A 8 0.51 0.62 -18.40
N GLN A 9 1.06 1.76 -18.05
CA GLN A 9 1.86 2.55 -18.92
C GLN A 9 3.24 2.61 -18.29
N ASN A 10 4.20 1.97 -18.93
CA ASN A 10 5.59 2.12 -18.57
C ASN A 10 6.06 3.48 -19.09
N LEU A 11 6.59 4.33 -18.19
CA LEU A 11 7.44 5.44 -18.60
C LEU A 11 8.87 5.00 -18.33
N PHE A 12 9.46 4.44 -19.38
CA PHE A 12 10.87 4.10 -19.42
C PHE A 12 11.52 5.06 -20.41
N ASP A 13 12.41 5.92 -19.94
CA ASP A 13 13.36 6.59 -20.82
C ASP A 13 14.71 6.77 -20.10
N ASP A 14 15.75 6.10 -20.63
CA ASP A 14 16.97 5.68 -19.93
C ASP A 14 18.24 6.47 -20.33
N ASP A 15 18.24 7.37 -21.31
CA ASP A 15 19.54 7.96 -21.70
C ASP A 15 19.91 9.25 -20.96
N LYS A 16 18.93 9.98 -20.40
CA LYS A 16 19.19 11.28 -19.74
C LYS A 16 19.00 11.29 -18.22
N THR A 17 18.12 10.45 -17.70
CA THR A 17 17.70 10.56 -16.28
C THR A 17 17.85 9.27 -15.47
N GLY A 18 18.05 8.13 -16.13
CA GLY A 18 18.13 6.83 -15.47
C GLY A 18 16.97 6.60 -14.50
N THR A 19 15.74 6.91 -14.90
CA THR A 19 14.59 6.68 -14.03
C THR A 19 13.52 5.87 -14.72
N TYR A 20 13.20 4.75 -14.10
CA TYR A 20 12.21 3.79 -14.58
C TYR A 20 10.99 3.88 -13.68
N ALA A 21 9.93 4.56 -14.12
CA ALA A 21 8.68 4.67 -13.37
C ALA A 21 7.55 3.93 -14.09
N ARG A 22 6.90 3.02 -13.37
CA ARG A 22 5.79 2.23 -13.90
C ARG A 22 4.45 2.79 -13.42
N ILE A 23 3.62 3.26 -14.34
CA ILE A 23 2.30 3.80 -14.02
C ILE A 23 1.26 2.70 -14.18
N ALA A 24 0.46 2.49 -13.13
CA ALA A 24 -0.69 1.59 -13.17
C ALA A 24 -2.00 2.35 -13.27
N LYS A 25 -2.92 1.84 -14.10
CA LYS A 25 -4.33 2.19 -14.11
C LYS A 25 -5.14 1.04 -13.49
N LEU A 26 -5.64 1.28 -12.27
CA LEU A 26 -6.53 0.39 -11.51
C LEU A 26 -7.99 0.73 -11.82
N ASN A 27 -8.82 -0.25 -12.20
CA ASN A 27 -10.26 -0.06 -12.45
C ASN A 27 -11.07 -1.16 -11.74
N ILE A 28 -12.01 -0.77 -10.87
CA ILE A 28 -12.82 -1.70 -10.07
C ILE A 28 -14.21 -1.10 -9.85
N ASN A 29 -15.28 -1.83 -10.18
CA ASN A 29 -16.67 -1.42 -9.93
C ASN A 29 -17.01 0.02 -10.40
N GLY A 30 -16.46 0.44 -11.55
CA GLY A 30 -16.64 1.80 -12.10
C GLY A 30 -15.77 2.88 -11.45
N LYS A 31 -15.00 2.55 -10.42
CA LYS A 31 -14.01 3.42 -9.77
C LYS A 31 -12.65 3.22 -10.41
N SER A 32 -11.84 4.28 -10.49
CA SER A 32 -10.57 4.21 -11.20
C SER A 32 -9.46 5.09 -10.62
N VAL A 33 -8.21 4.61 -10.73
CA VAL A 33 -6.98 5.30 -10.32
C VAL A 33 -5.97 5.19 -11.45
N HIS A 34 -5.43 6.30 -11.94
CA HIS A 34 -4.69 6.35 -13.22
C HIS A 34 -3.33 7.04 -13.13
N ARG A 35 -2.57 6.81 -12.05
CA ARG A 35 -1.33 7.52 -11.74
C ARG A 35 -0.66 6.93 -10.52
N LEU A 36 0.57 7.36 -10.28
CA LEU A 36 1.28 7.20 -9.01
C LEU A 36 0.55 7.99 -7.92
N VAL A 37 0.18 7.35 -6.80
CA VAL A 37 -0.60 8.00 -5.74
C VAL A 37 -0.07 7.66 -4.35
N LYS A 38 0.07 8.69 -3.51
CA LYS A 38 0.15 8.59 -2.06
C LYS A 38 -1.26 8.58 -1.47
N VAL A 39 -1.68 7.45 -0.93
CA VAL A 39 -2.97 7.30 -0.25
C VAL A 39 -2.92 8.04 1.08
N SER A 40 -3.91 8.90 1.33
CA SER A 40 -3.98 9.67 2.57
C SER A 40 -4.39 8.79 3.75
N SER A 41 -3.77 9.01 4.90
CA SER A 41 -4.18 8.41 6.19
C SER A 41 -5.54 8.90 6.68
N GLN A 42 -6.10 9.94 6.07
CA GLN A 42 -7.30 10.61 6.56
C GLN A 42 -8.48 10.39 5.61
N ASN A 43 -9.63 10.16 6.23
CA ASN A 43 -10.94 10.36 5.61
C ASN A 43 -11.14 11.86 5.39
N ILE A 44 -10.47 12.41 4.39
CA ILE A 44 -10.68 13.78 3.96
C ILE A 44 -11.97 13.76 3.15
N ASP A 45 -13.08 14.11 3.82
CA ASP A 45 -14.33 14.57 3.19
C ASP A 45 -14.36 16.13 3.17
N SER A 46 -13.28 16.77 3.62
CA SER A 46 -13.10 18.22 3.68
C SER A 46 -11.68 18.61 3.24
N GLY A 47 -11.52 18.62 1.93
CA GLY A 47 -10.41 19.24 1.22
C GLY A 47 -10.94 19.99 -0.01
N PRO A 48 -10.10 20.77 -0.70
CA PRO A 48 -10.47 21.28 -2.02
C PRO A 48 -10.96 20.11 -2.89
N ALA A 49 -12.07 20.27 -3.62
CA ALA A 49 -12.67 19.21 -4.43
C ALA A 49 -11.66 18.52 -5.38
N ASP A 50 -10.69 19.30 -5.86
CA ASP A 50 -9.57 18.82 -6.68
C ASP A 50 -8.79 17.69 -6.00
N VAL A 51 -8.63 17.71 -4.67
CA VAL A 51 -7.79 16.79 -3.87
C VAL A 51 -8.48 15.46 -3.59
N GLU A 52 -9.80 15.45 -3.38
CA GLU A 52 -10.56 14.22 -3.16
C GLU A 52 -10.55 13.34 -4.41
N SER A 53 -10.55 13.97 -5.59
CA SER A 53 -10.42 13.29 -6.88
C SER A 53 -9.04 12.63 -7.11
N LEU A 54 -8.02 12.97 -6.31
CA LEU A 54 -6.66 12.44 -6.45
C LEU A 54 -6.42 11.16 -5.66
N ASN A 55 -7.20 10.92 -4.60
CA ASN A 55 -6.95 9.85 -3.63
C ASN A 55 -8.13 8.86 -3.52
N PRO A 56 -8.40 8.10 -4.59
CA PRO A 56 -9.56 7.22 -4.67
C PRO A 56 -9.42 5.92 -3.87
N ILE A 57 -8.27 5.59 -3.26
CA ILE A 57 -8.13 4.37 -2.45
C ILE A 57 -8.45 4.70 -0.98
N ASN A 58 -9.20 3.83 -0.33
CA ASN A 58 -9.50 3.88 1.10
C ASN A 58 -9.05 2.58 1.77
N GLU A 59 -8.11 2.68 2.70
CA GLU A 59 -7.66 1.55 3.52
C GLU A 59 -8.64 1.30 4.68
N VAL A 60 -9.40 0.22 4.60
CA VAL A 60 -10.34 -0.20 5.65
C VAL A 60 -9.60 -1.09 6.65
N PHE A 61 -8.94 -0.48 7.62
CA PHE A 61 -8.20 -1.21 8.64
C PHE A 61 -9.12 -1.86 9.68
N LEU A 62 -8.92 -3.17 9.87
CA LEU A 62 -9.63 -3.98 10.84
C LEU A 62 -8.62 -4.80 11.63
N THR A 63 -8.77 -4.81 12.95
CA THR A 63 -8.05 -5.73 13.84
C THR A 63 -9.12 -6.56 14.52
N LEU A 64 -9.05 -7.86 14.38
CA LEU A 64 -10.04 -8.81 14.88
C LEU A 64 -9.32 -9.90 15.65
N LYS A 65 -9.73 -10.13 16.89
CA LYS A 65 -9.35 -11.33 17.62
C LYS A 65 -10.26 -12.47 17.22
N PHE A 66 -9.73 -13.67 17.15
CA PHE A 66 -10.53 -14.85 16.81
C PHE A 66 -11.70 -15.06 17.78
N ASP A 67 -11.52 -14.78 19.07
CA ASP A 67 -12.60 -14.89 20.06
C ASP A 67 -13.73 -13.88 19.81
N GLU A 68 -13.40 -12.67 19.34
CA GLU A 68 -14.42 -11.68 18.93
C GLU A 68 -15.20 -12.17 17.71
N ILE A 69 -14.55 -12.84 16.76
CA ILE A 69 -15.23 -13.45 15.60
C ILE A 69 -16.20 -14.53 16.08
N LYS A 70 -15.77 -15.43 16.98
CA LYS A 70 -16.65 -16.45 17.56
C LYS A 70 -17.86 -15.84 18.26
N GLU A 71 -17.67 -14.75 18.99
CA GLU A 71 -18.79 -14.05 19.62
C GLU A 71 -19.75 -13.47 18.57
N MET A 72 -19.24 -12.82 17.53
CA MET A 72 -20.07 -12.25 16.45
C MET A 72 -20.78 -13.32 15.61
N ASP A 73 -20.17 -14.49 15.41
CA ASP A 73 -20.82 -15.62 14.71
C ASP A 73 -22.02 -16.18 15.48
N ASN A 74 -22.00 -16.09 16.82
CA ASN A 74 -23.05 -16.64 17.68
C ASN A 74 -24.06 -15.59 18.16
N ASP A 75 -23.83 -14.30 17.85
CA ASP A 75 -24.62 -13.17 18.34
C ASP A 75 -24.89 -12.16 17.20
N ASN A 76 -26.11 -12.20 16.68
CA ASN A 76 -26.55 -11.33 15.59
C ASN A 76 -26.50 -9.84 15.94
N GLU A 77 -26.70 -9.45 17.20
CA GLU A 77 -26.63 -8.04 17.58
C GLU A 77 -25.19 -7.52 17.52
N LYS A 78 -24.23 -8.32 17.98
CA LYS A 78 -22.81 -8.00 17.86
C LYS A 78 -22.36 -7.96 16.40
N ARG A 79 -22.84 -8.90 15.58
CA ARG A 79 -22.59 -8.94 14.14
C ARG A 79 -23.13 -7.67 13.45
N ASP A 80 -24.39 -7.31 13.68
CA ASP A 80 -25.02 -6.12 13.13
C ASP A 80 -24.26 -4.84 13.53
N LEU A 81 -23.84 -4.77 14.80
CA LEU A 81 -23.05 -3.64 15.30
C LEU A 81 -21.70 -3.54 14.57
N PHE A 82 -21.04 -4.67 14.32
CA PHE A 82 -19.81 -4.72 13.53
C PHE A 82 -20.03 -4.28 12.08
N GLU A 83 -21.07 -4.79 11.42
CA GLU A 83 -21.41 -4.41 10.04
C GLU A 83 -21.71 -2.91 9.92
N ARG A 84 -22.42 -2.32 10.89
CA ARG A 84 -22.63 -0.86 10.95
C ARG A 84 -21.29 -0.11 11.07
N ARG A 85 -20.39 -0.56 11.95
CA ARG A 85 -19.05 0.02 12.11
C ARG A 85 -18.23 -0.09 10.82
N LEU A 86 -18.33 -1.22 10.11
CA LEU A 86 -17.68 -1.42 8.81
C LEU A 86 -18.23 -0.43 7.76
N LYS A 87 -19.55 -0.21 7.74
CA LYS A 87 -20.20 0.77 6.84
C LYS A 87 -19.70 2.20 7.06
N TYR A 88 -19.36 2.58 8.30
CA TYR A 88 -18.75 3.89 8.59
C TYR A 88 -17.28 4.01 8.16
N LYS A 89 -16.56 2.89 8.03
CA LYS A 89 -15.18 2.86 7.55
C LYS A 89 -15.07 2.86 6.01
N THR A 90 -16.12 2.45 5.31
CA THR A 90 -16.16 2.39 3.84
C THR A 90 -16.67 3.68 3.22
N LYS A 91 -16.25 3.96 1.98
CA LYS A 91 -16.56 5.20 1.26
C LYS A 91 -17.04 4.89 -0.15
N ALA A 92 -18.24 5.34 -0.50
CA ALA A 92 -18.87 5.01 -1.79
C ALA A 92 -18.07 5.51 -3.00
N SER A 93 -17.45 6.69 -2.89
CA SER A 93 -16.64 7.31 -3.96
C SER A 93 -15.21 6.77 -4.08
N LYS A 94 -14.80 5.86 -3.18
CA LYS A 94 -13.42 5.33 -3.12
C LYS A 94 -13.40 3.81 -3.28
N ILE A 95 -12.29 3.30 -3.81
CA ILE A 95 -11.92 1.89 -3.83
C ILE A 95 -11.57 1.47 -2.40
N ASN A 96 -12.47 0.76 -1.74
CA ASN A 96 -12.29 0.28 -0.37
C ASN A 96 -11.54 -1.05 -0.38
N ILE A 97 -10.39 -1.07 0.31
CA ILE A 97 -9.52 -2.23 0.44
C ILE A 97 -9.43 -2.57 1.94
N PRO A 98 -10.00 -3.70 2.40
CA PRO A 98 -9.95 -4.11 3.79
C PRO A 98 -8.62 -4.74 4.13
N PHE A 99 -7.93 -4.18 5.12
CA PHE A 99 -6.72 -4.76 5.69
C PHE A 99 -7.05 -5.35 7.06
N VAL A 100 -7.32 -6.65 7.07
CA VAL A 100 -7.67 -7.41 8.27
C VAL A 100 -6.39 -7.94 8.94
N MET A 101 -6.18 -7.55 10.19
CA MET A 101 -5.20 -8.14 11.11
C MET A 101 -5.95 -9.14 11.97
N LEU A 102 -5.72 -10.43 11.75
CA LEU A 102 -6.40 -11.51 12.46
C LEU A 102 -5.49 -12.05 13.56
N GLU A 103 -5.89 -11.81 14.81
CA GLU A 103 -5.15 -12.15 16.02
C GLU A 103 -5.63 -13.48 16.59
N TYR A 104 -4.71 -14.43 16.74
CA TYR A 104 -4.95 -15.67 17.47
C TYR A 104 -4.11 -15.71 18.75
N GLN A 105 -4.61 -16.37 19.79
CA GLN A 105 -3.85 -16.61 21.03
C GLN A 105 -3.00 -17.89 20.98
N LYS A 106 -3.22 -18.73 19.96
CA LYS A 106 -2.53 -20.01 19.72
C LYS A 106 -2.44 -20.27 18.21
N VAL A 107 -1.75 -21.32 17.79
CA VAL A 107 -1.86 -21.81 16.41
C VAL A 107 -3.31 -22.31 16.21
N PRO A 108 -4.08 -21.75 15.27
CA PRO A 108 -5.46 -22.16 15.07
C PRO A 108 -5.52 -23.58 14.50
N SER A 109 -6.51 -24.35 14.94
CA SER A 109 -6.89 -25.58 14.26
C SER A 109 -7.51 -25.28 12.88
N ALA A 110 -7.60 -26.31 12.01
CA ALA A 110 -8.24 -26.17 10.70
C ALA A 110 -9.68 -25.64 10.79
N LEU A 111 -10.45 -26.09 11.80
CA LEU A 111 -11.82 -25.63 12.04
C LEU A 111 -11.86 -24.15 12.45
N GLU A 112 -10.99 -23.74 13.37
CA GLU A 112 -10.91 -22.34 13.84
C GLU A 112 -10.51 -21.40 12.70
N LEU A 113 -9.54 -21.83 11.89
CA LEU A 113 -9.11 -21.12 10.69
C LEU A 113 -10.26 -20.96 9.69
N ARG A 114 -10.94 -22.07 9.34
CA ARG A 114 -12.07 -22.06 8.39
C ARG A 114 -13.20 -21.17 8.90
N GLN A 115 -13.55 -21.26 10.18
CA GLN A 115 -14.55 -20.40 10.80
C GLN A 115 -14.22 -18.92 10.63
N ALA A 116 -12.98 -18.52 10.97
CA ALA A 116 -12.57 -17.13 10.85
C ALA A 116 -12.69 -16.63 9.40
N LEU A 117 -12.27 -17.43 8.43
CA LEU A 117 -12.33 -17.05 7.01
C LEU A 117 -13.74 -16.99 6.46
N LEU A 118 -14.65 -17.89 6.89
CA LEU A 118 -16.07 -17.82 6.54
C LEU A 118 -16.68 -16.51 7.01
N PHE A 119 -16.39 -16.09 8.25
CA PHE A 119 -16.81 -14.78 8.75
C PHE A 119 -16.26 -13.63 7.89
N LEU A 120 -14.97 -13.65 7.52
CA LEU A 120 -14.40 -12.60 6.67
C LEU A 120 -15.11 -12.54 5.30
N VAL A 121 -15.38 -13.69 4.68
CA VAL A 121 -16.05 -13.74 3.38
C VAL A 121 -17.47 -13.24 3.49
N ASP A 122 -18.24 -13.75 4.46
CA ASP A 122 -19.66 -13.45 4.64
C ASP A 122 -19.91 -11.99 5.06
N VAL A 123 -19.13 -11.48 6.02
CA VAL A 123 -19.39 -10.18 6.65
C VAL A 123 -18.60 -9.05 6.00
N ILE A 124 -17.37 -9.31 5.58
CA ILE A 124 -16.45 -8.26 5.09
C ILE A 124 -16.37 -8.27 3.56
N TYR A 125 -16.00 -9.39 2.94
CA TYR A 125 -15.73 -9.41 1.50
C TYR A 125 -17.00 -9.38 0.64
N ASN A 126 -18.12 -9.89 1.16
CA ASN A 126 -19.43 -9.77 0.52
C ASN A 126 -20.11 -8.41 0.74
N ASN A 127 -19.53 -7.53 1.56
CA ASN A 127 -20.08 -6.19 1.76
C ASN A 127 -20.08 -5.41 0.44
N GLU A 128 -21.22 -4.83 0.06
CA GLU A 128 -21.41 -4.12 -1.21
C GLU A 128 -20.43 -2.95 -1.45
N ARG A 129 -19.84 -2.42 -0.38
CA ARG A 129 -18.91 -1.29 -0.44
C ARG A 129 -17.45 -1.71 -0.52
N ILE A 130 -17.14 -2.99 -0.32
CA ILE A 130 -15.78 -3.52 -0.44
C ILE A 130 -15.52 -3.85 -1.92
N ASP A 131 -14.44 -3.29 -2.45
CA ASP A 131 -14.11 -3.42 -3.88
C ASP A 131 -13.08 -4.53 -4.14
N VAL A 132 -12.20 -4.78 -3.16
CA VAL A 132 -11.10 -5.75 -3.26
C VAL A 132 -11.06 -6.57 -1.99
N ALA A 133 -10.97 -7.89 -2.11
CA ALA A 133 -10.66 -8.76 -0.96
C ALA A 133 -9.13 -8.85 -0.77
N VAL A 134 -8.68 -8.90 0.47
CA VAL A 134 -7.25 -9.05 0.80
C VAL A 134 -7.12 -10.20 1.79
N PRO A 135 -6.24 -11.19 1.57
CA PRO A 135 -5.96 -12.21 2.58
C PRO A 135 -5.59 -11.58 3.92
N PRO A 136 -6.15 -12.08 5.05
CA PRO A 136 -5.90 -11.48 6.35
C PRO A 136 -4.44 -11.67 6.77
N LYS A 137 -3.84 -10.63 7.36
CA LYS A 137 -2.55 -10.77 8.02
C LYS A 137 -2.72 -11.56 9.31
N VAL A 138 -1.93 -12.62 9.47
CA VAL A 138 -1.93 -13.42 10.70
C VAL A 138 -1.04 -12.76 11.75
N ILE A 139 -1.59 -12.58 12.95
CA ILE A 139 -0.86 -12.10 14.12
C ILE A 139 -0.93 -13.20 15.19
N LEU A 140 0.24 -13.72 15.56
CA LEU A 140 0.40 -14.70 16.63
C LEU A 140 1.19 -14.08 17.79
N PRO A 141 1.07 -14.63 19.02
CA PRO A 141 1.91 -14.28 20.15
C PRO A 141 3.39 -14.48 19.83
N ASP A 142 4.27 -13.71 20.47
CA ASP A 142 5.70 -13.70 20.15
C ASP A 142 6.35 -15.09 20.34
N GLU A 143 5.84 -15.90 21.27
CA GLU A 143 6.28 -17.25 21.60
C GLU A 143 6.11 -18.24 20.43
N ILE A 144 5.08 -18.03 19.59
CA ILE A 144 4.75 -18.92 18.47
C ILE A 144 4.77 -18.22 17.11
N LYS A 145 5.28 -16.98 17.07
CA LYS A 145 5.32 -16.12 15.88
C LYS A 145 6.04 -16.72 14.68
N ALA A 146 7.01 -17.61 14.92
CA ALA A 146 7.70 -18.34 13.84
C ALA A 146 6.74 -19.15 12.95
N LYS A 147 5.58 -19.54 13.50
CA LYS A 147 4.52 -20.28 12.77
C LYS A 147 3.64 -19.39 11.89
N SER A 148 3.77 -18.05 11.94
CA SER A 148 2.91 -17.13 11.21
C SER A 148 2.90 -17.37 9.69
N THR A 149 4.04 -17.76 9.12
CA THR A 149 4.12 -18.08 7.68
C THR A 149 3.31 -19.33 7.32
N GLU A 150 3.42 -20.39 8.13
CA GLU A 150 2.70 -21.65 7.91
C GLU A 150 1.19 -21.44 8.03
N VAL A 151 0.75 -20.76 9.09
CA VAL A 151 -0.66 -20.41 9.31
C VAL A 151 -1.18 -19.52 8.18
N TYR A 152 -0.39 -18.55 7.72
CA TYR A 152 -0.80 -17.68 6.61
C TYR A 152 -0.98 -18.44 5.28
N LEU A 153 -0.11 -19.39 4.97
CA LEU A 153 -0.27 -20.22 3.77
C LEU A 153 -1.51 -21.11 3.88
N ASN A 154 -1.79 -21.66 5.06
CA ASN A 154 -3.03 -22.41 5.31
C ASN A 154 -4.26 -21.51 5.14
N HIS A 155 -4.20 -20.26 5.63
CA HIS A 155 -5.25 -19.26 5.41
C HIS A 155 -5.50 -19.02 3.92
N ILE A 156 -4.46 -18.87 3.10
CA ILE A 156 -4.63 -18.63 1.66
C ILE A 156 -5.30 -19.83 0.99
N ASN A 157 -4.84 -21.05 1.29
CA ASN A 157 -5.40 -22.26 0.70
C ASN A 157 -6.87 -22.44 1.07
N GLU A 158 -7.22 -22.26 2.34
CA GLU A 158 -8.61 -22.37 2.79
C GLU A 158 -9.48 -21.24 2.22
N LEU A 159 -8.96 -20.00 2.19
CA LEU A 159 -9.69 -18.86 1.64
C LEU A 159 -9.99 -19.04 0.16
N PHE A 160 -9.06 -19.66 -0.58
CA PHE A 160 -9.27 -20.08 -1.96
C PHE A 160 -10.50 -20.99 -2.08
N GLU A 161 -10.58 -22.07 -1.30
CA GLU A 161 -11.69 -23.02 -1.37
C GLU A 161 -13.04 -22.36 -1.03
N ILE A 162 -13.03 -21.47 -0.03
CA ILE A 162 -14.23 -20.74 0.38
C ILE A 162 -14.70 -19.78 -0.72
N ILE A 163 -13.79 -18.96 -1.28
CA ILE A 163 -14.16 -17.95 -2.30
C ILE A 163 -14.64 -18.60 -3.59
N GLU A 164 -14.03 -19.71 -4.04
CA GLU A 164 -14.51 -20.45 -5.21
C GLU A 164 -15.95 -20.93 -5.03
N THR A 165 -16.29 -21.38 -3.81
CA THR A 165 -17.63 -21.91 -3.49
C THR A 165 -18.67 -20.80 -3.35
N TYR A 166 -18.29 -19.64 -2.79
CA TYR A 166 -19.24 -18.59 -2.40
C TYR A 166 -19.68 -17.63 -3.53
N SER A 167 -19.22 -17.81 -4.78
CA SER A 167 -19.55 -16.94 -5.91
C SER A 167 -19.28 -15.45 -5.62
N GLY A 168 -18.09 -15.13 -5.10
CA GLY A 168 -17.75 -13.76 -4.70
C GLY A 168 -17.68 -12.78 -5.86
N LYS A 169 -18.37 -11.63 -5.73
CA LYS A 169 -18.18 -10.46 -6.61
C LYS A 169 -16.79 -9.81 -6.41
N ALA A 170 -16.22 -9.94 -5.22
CA ALA A 170 -14.95 -9.32 -4.85
C ALA A 170 -13.76 -10.16 -5.34
N ARG A 171 -12.85 -9.54 -6.08
CA ARG A 171 -11.58 -10.18 -6.47
C ARG A 171 -10.56 -10.13 -5.35
N LEU A 172 -9.80 -11.20 -5.20
CA LEU A 172 -8.72 -11.30 -4.23
C LEU A 172 -7.45 -10.61 -4.76
N SER A 173 -6.83 -9.79 -3.92
CA SER A 173 -5.50 -9.19 -4.15
C SER A 173 -4.39 -10.06 -3.55
N TYR A 174 -3.15 -9.87 -4.04
CA TYR A 174 -2.00 -10.69 -3.64
C TYR A 174 -1.29 -10.02 -2.49
N PHE A 175 -1.63 -10.41 -1.27
CA PHE A 175 -1.01 -9.85 -0.08
C PHE A 175 0.27 -10.59 0.29
N ILE A 176 1.34 -9.81 0.54
CA ILE A 176 2.63 -10.30 1.03
C ILE A 176 2.91 -9.64 2.38
N PRO A 177 2.59 -10.33 3.50
CA PRO A 177 2.90 -9.85 4.84
C PRO A 177 4.41 -9.68 5.07
N ALA A 178 4.79 -8.73 5.92
CA ALA A 178 6.19 -8.42 6.22
C ALA A 178 7.00 -9.59 6.80
N TYR A 179 6.34 -10.59 7.40
CA TYR A 179 6.99 -11.79 7.96
C TYR A 179 7.27 -12.88 6.92
N ILE A 180 6.81 -12.73 5.67
CA ILE A 180 7.14 -13.65 4.58
C ILE A 180 8.56 -13.36 4.11
N THR A 181 9.43 -14.35 4.22
CA THR A 181 10.83 -14.23 3.80
C THR A 181 10.95 -14.14 2.28
N ARG A 182 11.97 -13.42 1.79
CA ARG A 182 12.26 -13.27 0.35
C ARG A 182 12.31 -14.60 -0.40
N SER A 183 12.87 -15.65 0.22
CA SER A 183 12.95 -16.99 -0.38
C SER A 183 11.58 -17.64 -0.66
N LYS A 184 10.52 -17.22 0.04
CA LYS A 184 9.17 -17.76 -0.10
C LYS A 184 8.27 -16.96 -1.04
N ILE A 185 8.67 -15.72 -1.38
CA ILE A 185 7.90 -14.84 -2.27
C ILE A 185 7.61 -15.47 -3.64
N PRO A 186 8.57 -16.11 -4.33
CA PRO A 186 8.29 -16.75 -5.62
C PRO A 186 7.17 -17.80 -5.55
N LYS A 187 7.23 -18.67 -4.53
CA LYS A 187 6.20 -19.71 -4.31
C LYS A 187 4.84 -19.11 -3.96
N LEU A 188 4.82 -18.03 -3.18
CA LEU A 188 3.59 -17.33 -2.83
C LEU A 188 2.95 -16.65 -4.05
N ILE A 189 3.75 -16.00 -4.90
CA ILE A 189 3.27 -15.41 -6.16
C ILE A 189 2.74 -16.49 -7.09
N ASP A 190 3.49 -17.59 -7.28
CA ASP A 190 3.05 -18.73 -8.09
C ASP A 190 1.73 -19.33 -7.58
N LEU A 191 1.56 -19.44 -6.26
CA LEU A 191 0.30 -19.87 -5.65
C LEU A 191 -0.85 -18.92 -6.01
N TYR A 192 -0.65 -17.62 -5.88
CA TYR A 192 -1.67 -16.63 -6.25
C TYR A 192 -2.00 -16.68 -7.74
N THR A 193 -1.00 -16.67 -8.61
CA THR A 193 -1.22 -16.56 -10.05
C THR A 193 -1.88 -17.80 -10.64
N LYS A 194 -1.56 -18.99 -10.12
CA LYS A 194 -2.23 -20.25 -10.50
C LYS A 194 -3.69 -20.31 -10.07
N ARG A 195 -4.04 -19.72 -8.92
CA ARG A 195 -5.39 -19.81 -8.34
C ARG A 195 -6.31 -18.64 -8.73
N PHE A 196 -5.77 -17.44 -8.88
CA PHE A 196 -6.54 -16.21 -9.09
C PHE A 196 -6.24 -15.48 -10.41
N GLY A 197 -5.22 -15.94 -11.16
CA GLY A 197 -4.84 -15.40 -12.47
C GLY A 197 -3.55 -14.58 -12.46
N ALA A 198 -2.97 -14.29 -13.63
CA ALA A 198 -1.72 -13.54 -13.68
C ALA A 198 -1.92 -12.04 -13.34
N GLU A 199 -3.07 -11.47 -13.68
CA GLU A 199 -3.41 -10.08 -13.40
C GLU A 199 -3.70 -9.85 -11.91
N GLY A 200 -3.13 -8.81 -11.28
CA GLY A 200 -3.35 -8.62 -9.85
C GLY A 200 -2.89 -7.30 -9.23
N LEU A 201 -3.54 -6.92 -8.12
CA LEU A 201 -3.01 -5.94 -7.17
C LEU A 201 -2.11 -6.67 -6.18
N LEU A 202 -0.79 -6.47 -6.24
CA LEU A 202 0.13 -6.97 -5.23
C LEU A 202 0.25 -5.96 -4.10
N ILE A 203 -0.12 -6.36 -2.89
CA ILE A 203 -0.06 -5.53 -1.70
C ILE A 203 1.10 -6.01 -0.82
N LEU A 204 2.09 -5.14 -0.63
CA LEU A 204 3.33 -5.44 0.08
C LEU A 204 3.33 -4.75 1.45
N ASP A 205 3.30 -5.52 2.54
CA ASP A 205 3.45 -4.97 3.88
C ASP A 205 4.93 -4.77 4.22
N VAL A 206 5.38 -3.52 4.40
CA VAL A 206 6.76 -3.20 4.78
C VAL A 206 7.02 -3.23 6.28
N GLY A 207 6.01 -3.54 7.08
CA GLY A 207 6.22 -3.91 8.47
C GLY A 207 6.68 -2.81 9.44
N GLY A 208 6.56 -1.53 9.05
CA GLY A 208 7.16 -0.39 9.74
C GLY A 208 8.62 -0.13 9.38
N GLY A 209 9.22 -0.95 8.52
CA GLY A 209 10.54 -0.74 7.97
C GLY A 209 10.60 0.43 6.99
N ARG A 210 11.82 0.88 6.68
CA ARG A 210 12.05 1.81 5.57
C ARG A 210 11.96 1.06 4.25
N PHE A 211 11.42 1.73 3.24
CA PHE A 211 11.36 1.19 1.89
C PHE A 211 12.75 0.90 1.34
N GLN A 212 13.70 1.78 1.66
CA GLN A 212 15.10 1.67 1.24
C GLN A 212 15.78 0.40 1.78
N ASP A 213 15.43 -0.02 2.99
CA ASP A 213 16.11 -1.14 3.68
C ASP A 213 15.57 -2.50 3.21
N ILE A 214 14.25 -2.64 3.11
CA ILE A 214 13.58 -3.93 2.89
C ILE A 214 12.69 -3.90 1.64
N GLY A 215 11.99 -2.79 1.42
CA GLY A 215 10.96 -2.67 0.37
C GLY A 215 11.50 -2.85 -1.05
N TYR A 216 12.62 -2.21 -1.39
CA TYR A 216 13.17 -2.26 -2.77
C TYR A 216 13.39 -3.69 -3.26
N SER A 217 14.12 -4.48 -2.49
CA SER A 217 14.43 -5.87 -2.84
C SER A 217 13.19 -6.74 -3.06
N ILE A 218 12.13 -6.52 -2.28
CA ILE A 218 10.87 -7.25 -2.37
C ILE A 218 10.15 -6.83 -3.64
N VAL A 219 10.09 -5.52 -3.92
CA VAL A 219 9.50 -4.98 -5.16
C VAL A 219 10.20 -5.55 -6.39
N SER A 220 11.54 -5.51 -6.44
CA SER A 220 12.30 -6.09 -7.57
C SER A 220 12.06 -7.59 -7.73
N GLN A 221 11.91 -8.33 -6.62
CA GLN A 221 11.61 -9.75 -6.66
C GLN A 221 10.19 -10.01 -7.16
N VAL A 222 9.21 -9.26 -6.68
CA VAL A 222 7.81 -9.31 -7.16
C VAL A 222 7.78 -9.03 -8.65
N MET A 223 8.41 -7.95 -9.10
CA MET A 223 8.44 -7.57 -10.50
C MET A 223 9.00 -8.68 -11.38
N TYR A 224 10.15 -9.26 -10.98
CA TYR A 224 10.75 -10.39 -11.69
C TYR A 224 9.80 -11.59 -11.77
N ASN A 225 9.16 -11.97 -10.66
CA ASN A 225 8.28 -13.15 -10.66
C ASN A 225 7.01 -12.93 -11.48
N MET A 226 6.48 -11.70 -11.53
CA MET A 226 5.33 -11.40 -12.39
C MET A 226 5.70 -11.36 -13.87
N CYS A 227 6.78 -10.67 -14.23
CA CYS A 227 7.20 -10.51 -15.63
C CYS A 227 7.79 -11.81 -16.21
N VAL A 228 8.66 -12.51 -15.48
CA VAL A 228 9.31 -13.74 -15.97
C VAL A 228 8.51 -14.98 -15.63
N GLY A 229 8.10 -15.11 -14.36
CA GLY A 229 7.42 -16.30 -13.86
C GLY A 229 5.98 -16.39 -14.39
N ALA A 230 5.18 -15.37 -14.12
CA ALA A 230 3.77 -15.32 -14.53
C ALA A 230 3.56 -14.78 -15.95
N LYS A 231 4.62 -14.31 -16.62
CA LYS A 231 4.60 -13.79 -18.00
C LYS A 231 3.52 -12.73 -18.22
N THR A 232 3.38 -11.82 -17.26
CA THR A 232 2.39 -10.76 -17.33
C THR A 232 3.00 -9.43 -16.94
N GLU A 233 2.55 -8.40 -17.63
CA GLU A 233 2.76 -7.04 -17.18
C GLU A 233 1.58 -6.53 -16.41
N ASP A 234 0.36 -7.06 -16.52
CA ASP A 234 -0.90 -6.49 -15.99
C ASP A 234 -1.07 -6.60 -14.45
N TYR A 235 -0.13 -6.04 -13.69
CA TYR A 235 -0.14 -5.97 -12.25
C TYR A 235 0.22 -4.59 -11.69
N ALA A 236 -0.25 -4.28 -10.48
CA ALA A 236 0.10 -3.06 -9.76
C ALA A 236 0.68 -3.40 -8.40
N ILE A 237 1.58 -2.57 -7.89
CA ILE A 237 2.16 -2.75 -6.56
C ILE A 237 1.63 -1.66 -5.62
N TYR A 238 1.03 -2.09 -4.52
CA TYR A 238 0.57 -1.27 -3.42
C TYR A 238 1.49 -1.45 -2.22
N LEU A 239 2.16 -0.39 -1.76
CA LEU A 239 2.98 -0.43 -0.57
C LEU A 239 2.13 -0.15 0.67
N PHE A 240 1.87 -1.18 1.46
CA PHE A 240 1.12 -1.09 2.69
C PHE A 240 2.06 -0.99 3.89
N ASN A 241 1.71 -0.17 4.89
CA ASN A 241 2.51 -0.07 6.11
C ASN A 241 1.66 -0.13 7.37
N HIS A 242 1.51 -1.33 7.94
CA HIS A 242 0.68 -1.53 9.14
C HIS A 242 1.27 -0.90 10.43
N LYS A 243 2.56 -0.55 10.45
CA LYS A 243 3.25 0.08 11.59
C LYS A 243 3.83 1.43 11.18
N GLY A 244 3.41 2.50 11.83
CA GLY A 244 3.97 3.83 11.58
C GLY A 244 5.46 3.92 11.95
N ARG A 245 6.19 4.78 11.25
CA ARG A 245 7.62 5.01 11.55
C ARG A 245 7.82 6.02 12.69
N LYS A 246 8.92 5.85 13.44
CA LYS A 246 9.44 6.89 14.34
C LYS A 246 9.90 8.09 13.52
N LYS A 247 9.58 9.30 13.98
CA LYS A 247 10.00 10.55 13.34
C LYS A 247 11.50 10.79 13.59
N SER A 248 12.21 11.25 12.56
CA SER A 248 13.60 11.74 12.66
C SER A 248 13.60 13.26 12.84
N GLY A 249 14.59 13.85 13.50
CA GLY A 249 14.74 15.31 13.61
C GLY A 249 15.51 15.98 12.46
N LYS A 250 16.08 15.22 11.52
CA LYS A 250 16.90 15.75 10.40
C LYS A 250 16.14 15.77 9.08
N GLU A 251 16.63 16.49 8.08
CA GLU A 251 16.19 16.33 6.69
C GLU A 251 16.27 14.85 6.28
N VAL A 252 15.23 14.34 5.60
CA VAL A 252 15.21 12.96 5.10
C VAL A 252 14.61 12.88 3.70
N PRO A 253 15.12 12.02 2.80
CA PRO A 253 14.51 11.80 1.50
C PRO A 253 13.07 11.30 1.60
N SER A 254 12.24 11.67 0.62
CA SER A 254 10.89 11.14 0.49
C SER A 254 10.94 9.67 0.07
N GLU A 255 10.81 8.78 1.05
CA GLU A 255 10.68 7.35 0.78
C GLU A 255 9.42 7.02 -0.02
N ASP A 256 8.36 7.82 0.09
CA ASP A 256 7.15 7.66 -0.70
C ASP A 256 7.43 7.84 -2.19
N LEU A 257 8.08 8.96 -2.57
CA LEU A 257 8.47 9.19 -3.96
C LEU A 257 9.52 8.19 -4.46
N LEU A 258 10.52 7.86 -3.63
CA LEU A 258 11.49 6.81 -3.97
C LEU A 258 10.83 5.46 -4.23
N SER A 259 9.77 5.12 -3.49
CA SER A 259 9.02 3.88 -3.72
C SER A 259 8.34 3.90 -5.10
N LEU A 260 7.70 5.02 -5.44
CA LEU A 260 7.03 5.18 -6.73
C LEU A 260 8.01 5.07 -7.91
N LEU A 261 9.18 5.70 -7.78
CA LEU A 261 10.27 5.62 -8.75
C LEU A 261 10.93 4.23 -8.83
N ARG A 262 10.56 3.31 -7.94
CA ARG A 262 11.08 1.93 -7.88
C ARG A 262 10.04 0.90 -8.32
N GLY A 263 8.99 1.34 -9.01
CA GLY A 263 7.95 0.45 -9.57
C GLY A 263 6.74 0.23 -8.66
N VAL A 264 6.64 0.94 -7.52
CA VAL A 264 5.41 0.96 -6.72
C VAL A 264 4.38 1.87 -7.38
N SER A 265 3.14 1.41 -7.51
CA SER A 265 2.06 2.20 -8.12
C SER A 265 1.33 3.06 -7.10
N PHE A 266 1.09 2.50 -5.90
CA PHE A 266 0.32 3.13 -4.85
C PHE A 266 1.07 3.03 -3.52
N VAL A 267 1.24 4.13 -2.81
CA VAL A 267 1.89 4.13 -1.50
C VAL A 267 0.84 4.42 -0.44
N GLY A 268 0.59 3.43 0.42
CA GLY A 268 -0.27 3.57 1.58
C GLY A 268 0.27 4.59 2.59
N PRO A 269 -0.54 5.05 3.55
CA PRO A 269 -0.14 6.02 4.54
C PRO A 269 1.05 5.53 5.40
N SER A 270 1.98 6.44 5.71
CA SER A 270 3.23 6.11 6.41
C SER A 270 3.09 6.00 7.94
N HIS A 271 1.87 6.21 8.47
CA HIS A 271 1.60 6.33 9.89
C HIS A 271 0.29 5.61 10.28
N LYS A 272 0.38 4.73 11.29
CA LYS A 272 -0.76 4.50 12.19
C LYS A 272 -0.82 5.71 13.12
N ARG A 273 -1.98 6.38 13.25
CA ARG A 273 -2.22 7.30 14.38
C ARG A 273 -2.19 6.44 15.64
N ILE A 274 -1.04 6.38 16.31
CA ILE A 274 -1.03 6.09 17.74
C ILE A 274 -1.62 7.35 18.37
N PRO A 275 -2.76 7.30 19.08
CA PRO A 275 -3.22 8.44 19.86
C PRO A 275 -2.07 8.80 20.82
N LEU A 276 -1.45 9.95 20.62
CA LEU A 276 -0.44 10.42 21.55
C LEU A 276 -1.16 11.02 22.76
N PRO A 277 -0.69 10.75 23.99
CA PRO A 277 -1.21 11.41 25.18
C PRO A 277 -1.18 12.93 25.01
N GLN A 278 -2.18 13.64 25.54
CA GLN A 278 -2.34 15.10 25.42
C GLN A 278 -1.10 15.92 25.86
N ASN A 279 -0.21 15.31 26.64
CA ASN A 279 0.95 15.98 27.24
C ASN A 279 2.27 15.77 26.46
N VAL A 280 2.25 15.04 25.35
CA VAL A 280 3.44 14.91 24.48
C VAL A 280 3.46 16.09 23.53
N VAL A 281 4.23 17.13 23.87
CA VAL A 281 4.65 18.16 22.92
C VAL A 281 5.48 17.46 21.85
N MET A 282 4.85 17.08 20.74
CA MET A 282 5.55 16.40 19.67
C MET A 282 6.62 17.30 19.07
N SER A 283 7.73 16.66 18.71
CA SER A 283 8.67 17.16 17.71
C SER A 283 7.91 17.71 16.50
N VAL A 284 8.14 19.00 16.24
CA VAL A 284 8.12 19.73 14.98
C VAL A 284 7.83 18.80 13.77
N GLY A 285 6.66 18.96 13.15
CA GLY A 285 6.32 18.18 11.95
C GLY A 285 7.30 18.46 10.81
N LYS A 286 7.38 17.56 9.83
CA LYS A 286 8.18 17.79 8.63
C LYS A 286 7.32 18.18 7.45
N ILE A 287 7.82 19.09 6.64
CA ILE A 287 7.20 19.50 5.39
C ILE A 287 7.95 18.87 4.22
N PHE A 288 7.19 18.26 3.32
CA PHE A 288 7.70 17.80 2.04
C PHE A 288 7.97 18.98 1.11
N ASN A 289 9.19 19.07 0.58
CA ASN A 289 9.57 20.05 -0.41
C ASN A 289 9.62 19.42 -1.81
N ARG A 290 8.99 20.08 -2.77
CA ARG A 290 8.84 19.57 -4.14
C ARG A 290 10.09 19.75 -4.99
N SER A 291 10.95 20.73 -4.69
CA SER A 291 12.13 21.01 -5.52
C SER A 291 13.30 20.03 -5.33
N ASP A 292 13.33 19.32 -4.19
CA ASP A 292 14.42 18.39 -3.85
C ASP A 292 13.94 17.04 -3.30
N PHE A 293 12.62 16.86 -3.19
CA PHE A 293 11.96 15.68 -2.66
C PHE A 293 12.41 15.28 -1.26
N LEU A 294 12.80 16.24 -0.43
CA LEU A 294 13.13 16.03 0.97
C LEU A 294 11.99 16.43 1.91
N TYR A 295 11.97 15.80 3.07
CA TYR A 295 11.20 16.24 4.22
C TYR A 295 12.09 17.09 5.13
N TYR A 296 11.75 18.36 5.26
CA TYR A 296 12.41 19.34 6.12
C TYR A 296 11.69 19.47 7.47
N PRO A 297 12.40 19.60 8.59
CA PRO A 297 11.83 20.16 9.81
C PRO A 297 11.06 21.47 9.54
N LEU A 298 9.91 21.68 10.20
CA LEU A 298 9.04 22.84 9.95
C LEU A 298 9.78 24.19 10.11
N ASP A 299 10.72 24.27 11.04
CA ASP A 299 11.50 25.46 11.38
C ASP A 299 12.47 25.89 10.26
N ASN A 300 12.87 24.97 9.37
CA ASN A 300 13.79 25.27 8.28
C ASN A 300 13.25 24.88 6.89
N ALA A 301 11.96 24.54 6.79
CA ALA A 301 11.35 24.13 5.54
C ALA A 301 11.23 25.30 4.55
N PRO A 302 11.72 25.17 3.30
CA PRO A 302 11.66 26.23 2.29
C PRO A 302 10.24 26.72 1.99
N ASN A 303 9.24 25.85 2.15
CA ASN A 303 7.83 26.10 1.85
C ASN A 303 6.96 26.24 3.12
N ALA A 304 7.54 26.59 4.28
CA ALA A 304 6.79 26.81 5.52
C ALA A 304 5.73 27.92 5.40
N SER A 305 6.01 28.98 4.62
CA SER A 305 5.07 30.08 4.39
C SER A 305 3.85 29.65 3.55
N GLU A 306 4.03 28.72 2.61
CA GLU A 306 2.93 28.12 1.83
C GLU A 306 2.01 27.30 2.75
N LEU A 307 2.59 26.52 3.67
CA LEU A 307 1.82 25.80 4.68
C LEU A 307 1.01 26.75 5.56
N GLN A 308 1.59 27.87 6.04
CA GLN A 308 0.86 28.84 6.87
C GLN A 308 -0.36 29.41 6.15
N LYS A 309 -0.22 29.72 4.84
CA LYS A 309 -1.32 30.16 3.98
C LYS A 309 -2.38 29.06 3.83
N PHE A 310 -1.94 27.81 3.59
CA PHE A 310 -2.82 26.65 3.49
C PHE A 310 -3.68 26.44 4.75
N THR A 311 -3.13 26.74 5.94
CA THR A 311 -3.81 26.51 7.23
C THR A 311 -4.51 27.72 7.82
N HIS A 312 -4.59 28.86 7.11
CA HIS A 312 -5.08 30.12 7.67
C HIS A 312 -4.41 30.47 9.01
N GLY A 313 -3.09 30.22 9.13
CA GLY A 313 -2.30 30.50 10.33
C GLY A 313 -2.29 29.44 11.44
N LEU A 314 -3.18 28.43 11.40
CA LEU A 314 -3.23 27.37 12.43
C LEU A 314 -2.52 26.08 11.97
N ILE A 315 -1.21 26.00 12.24
CA ILE A 315 -0.43 24.80 11.93
C ILE A 315 -0.63 23.74 13.02
N ASN A 316 -1.13 22.58 12.60
CA ASN A 316 -1.15 21.38 13.43
C ASN A 316 -0.71 20.16 12.59
N GLN A 317 -0.51 19.02 13.26
CA GLN A 317 -0.06 17.80 12.59
C GLN A 317 -0.99 17.34 11.46
N LEU A 318 -2.30 17.54 11.61
CA LEU A 318 -3.27 17.14 10.59
C LEU A 318 -3.06 17.95 9.32
N SER A 319 -2.90 19.26 9.48
CA SER A 319 -2.64 20.17 8.37
C SER A 319 -1.32 19.88 7.65
N ILE A 320 -0.26 19.59 8.40
CA ILE A 320 1.06 19.23 7.83
C ILE A 320 0.93 17.96 6.97
N ASN A 321 0.26 16.92 7.49
CA ASN A 321 0.07 15.68 6.75
C ASN A 321 -0.76 15.89 5.48
N LYS A 322 -1.85 16.67 5.55
CA LYS A 322 -2.67 17.01 4.39
C LYS A 322 -1.87 17.74 3.31
N PHE A 323 -1.05 18.72 3.72
CA PHE A 323 -0.18 19.47 2.81
C PHE A 323 0.88 18.59 2.16
N ASN A 324 1.51 17.69 2.93
CA ASN A 324 2.48 16.75 2.40
C ASN A 324 1.85 15.77 1.40
N ASP A 325 0.72 15.14 1.75
CA ASP A 325 -0.01 14.22 0.86
C ASP A 325 -0.36 14.92 -0.46
N LEU A 326 -0.77 16.20 -0.41
CA LEU A 326 -1.10 16.99 -1.58
C LEU A 326 0.14 17.26 -2.46
N ASN A 327 1.24 17.72 -1.87
CA ASN A 327 2.44 18.02 -2.62
C ASN A 327 3.13 16.76 -3.18
N LEU A 328 3.11 15.65 -2.44
CA LEU A 328 3.57 14.36 -2.93
C LEU A 328 2.75 13.89 -4.13
N ASN A 329 1.42 13.98 -4.05
CA ASN A 329 0.56 13.59 -5.16
C ASN A 329 0.73 14.51 -6.38
N LYS A 330 0.93 15.82 -6.19
CA LYS A 330 1.29 16.73 -7.29
C LYS A 330 2.62 16.33 -7.93
N SER A 331 3.66 16.09 -7.15
CA SER A 331 4.96 15.61 -7.66
C SER A 331 4.83 14.25 -8.34
N ALA A 332 4.05 13.33 -7.81
CA ALA A 332 3.78 12.04 -8.43
C ALA A 332 3.06 12.17 -9.79
N ILE A 333 2.14 13.13 -9.91
CA ILE A 333 1.48 13.47 -11.18
C ILE A 333 2.47 14.07 -12.17
N GLU A 334 3.31 15.01 -11.75
CA GLU A 334 4.33 15.63 -12.59
C GLU A 334 5.31 14.58 -13.12
N LEU A 335 5.82 13.73 -12.24
CA LEU A 335 6.65 12.57 -12.60
C LEU A 335 5.93 11.62 -13.56
N SER A 336 4.62 11.43 -13.40
CA SER A 336 3.83 10.58 -14.30
C SER A 336 3.51 11.21 -15.66
N LYS A 337 3.69 12.52 -15.82
CA LYS A 337 3.41 13.24 -17.08
C LYS A 337 4.67 13.52 -17.87
N ASP A 338 5.71 14.00 -17.19
CA ASP A 338 7.00 14.37 -17.75
C ASP A 338 8.12 14.04 -16.74
N PRO A 339 8.52 12.76 -16.66
CA PRO A 339 9.54 12.32 -15.70
C PRO A 339 10.89 12.97 -15.98
N ILE A 340 11.22 13.25 -17.24
CA ILE A 340 12.53 13.78 -17.62
C ILE A 340 12.69 15.19 -17.06
N THR A 341 11.73 16.07 -17.35
CA THR A 341 11.78 17.46 -16.86
C THR A 341 11.68 17.50 -15.34
N ALA A 342 10.72 16.79 -14.76
CA ALA A 342 10.50 16.77 -13.30
C ALA A 342 11.71 16.29 -12.50
N ILE A 343 12.52 15.38 -13.05
CA ILE A 343 13.76 14.89 -12.39
C ILE A 343 14.94 15.83 -12.66
N SER A 344 15.03 16.40 -13.86
CA SER A 344 16.09 17.34 -14.21
C SER A 344 16.06 18.61 -13.34
N GLU A 345 14.86 19.04 -12.94
CA GLU A 345 14.59 20.20 -12.07
C GLU A 345 14.91 19.93 -10.59
N ILE A 346 15.22 18.69 -10.20
CA ILE A 346 15.59 18.36 -8.81
C ILE A 346 16.91 19.05 -8.46
N GLY A 347 16.87 19.95 -7.46
CA GLY A 347 17.98 20.85 -7.14
C GLY A 347 19.18 20.21 -6.43
N ARG A 348 19.09 18.96 -5.93
CA ARG A 348 20.19 18.30 -5.19
C ARG A 348 20.86 17.14 -5.94
N PRO A 349 22.18 17.20 -6.22
CA PRO A 349 22.94 16.15 -6.90
C PRO A 349 22.89 14.76 -6.24
N GLN A 350 22.88 14.68 -4.90
CA GLN A 350 22.86 13.41 -4.16
C GLN A 350 21.62 12.55 -4.46
N PHE A 351 20.47 13.20 -4.72
CA PHE A 351 19.25 12.48 -5.08
C PHE A 351 19.30 12.03 -6.54
N LYS A 352 19.86 12.85 -7.44
CA LYS A 352 20.17 12.45 -8.83
C LYS A 352 21.12 11.26 -8.86
N GLU A 353 22.16 11.25 -8.02
CA GLU A 353 23.09 10.12 -7.88
C GLU A 353 22.42 8.87 -7.32
N THR A 354 21.53 9.04 -6.31
CA THR A 354 20.74 7.93 -5.77
C THR A 354 19.85 7.34 -6.86
N LEU A 355 19.14 8.16 -7.63
CA LEU A 355 18.32 7.74 -8.77
C LEU A 355 19.15 7.08 -9.88
N ALA A 356 20.33 7.61 -10.19
CA ALA A 356 21.24 6.99 -11.15
C ALA A 356 21.77 5.63 -10.67
N GLN A 357 22.08 5.47 -9.38
CA GLN A 357 22.46 4.19 -8.78
C GLN A 357 21.28 3.22 -8.75
N VAL A 358 20.09 3.72 -8.43
CA VAL A 358 18.82 3.02 -8.48
C VAL A 358 18.59 2.44 -9.88
N SER A 359 18.74 3.26 -10.91
CA SER A 359 18.65 2.88 -12.32
C SER A 359 19.62 1.77 -12.66
N ARG A 360 20.92 2.00 -12.40
CA ARG A 360 21.99 1.06 -12.74
C ARG A 360 21.73 -0.28 -12.09
N ASN A 361 21.38 -0.30 -10.81
CA ASN A 361 21.05 -1.55 -10.12
C ASN A 361 19.84 -2.25 -10.74
N MET A 362 18.83 -1.51 -11.20
CA MET A 362 17.64 -2.10 -11.80
C MET A 362 17.92 -2.59 -13.22
N LYS A 363 18.58 -1.80 -14.06
CA LYS A 363 19.07 -2.19 -15.38
C LYS A 363 19.93 -3.44 -15.30
N THR A 364 20.96 -3.45 -14.45
CA THR A 364 21.77 -4.65 -14.20
C THR A 364 20.92 -5.83 -13.70
N THR A 365 19.91 -5.60 -12.86
CA THR A 365 19.00 -6.66 -12.41
C THR A 365 18.13 -7.17 -13.57
N LEU A 366 17.71 -6.32 -14.51
CA LEU A 366 16.93 -6.71 -15.68
C LEU A 366 17.80 -7.45 -16.68
N GLU A 367 18.99 -6.93 -17.01
CA GLU A 367 20.00 -7.53 -17.89
C GLU A 367 20.43 -8.91 -17.37
N GLN A 368 20.85 -9.01 -16.09
CA GLN A 368 21.24 -10.29 -15.47
C GLN A 368 20.11 -11.33 -15.45
N LYS A 369 18.87 -10.89 -15.58
CA LYS A 369 17.68 -11.74 -15.53
C LYS A 369 17.03 -11.93 -16.90
N GLY A 370 17.66 -11.47 -17.98
CA GLY A 370 17.16 -11.62 -19.35
C GLY A 370 15.85 -10.89 -19.61
N LEU A 371 15.61 -9.77 -18.92
CA LEU A 371 14.38 -8.99 -18.96
C LEU A 371 14.44 -7.79 -19.91
N GLU A 372 15.50 -7.67 -20.71
CA GLU A 372 15.69 -6.55 -21.65
C GLU A 372 14.56 -6.42 -22.68
N THR A 373 13.89 -7.52 -23.02
CA THR A 373 12.77 -7.55 -24.00
C THR A 373 11.41 -7.16 -23.42
N PHE A 374 11.32 -6.79 -22.13
CA PHE A 374 10.11 -6.31 -21.46
C PHE A 374 10.17 -4.80 -21.14
N LEU A 375 11.17 -4.12 -21.71
CA LEU A 375 11.24 -2.66 -21.83
C LEU A 375 10.68 -2.27 -23.19
#